data_AF-A0A6M3XGI6-F1
#
_entry.id   AF-A0A6M3XGI6-F1
#
_cell.length_a   1.000
_cell.length_b   1.000
_cell.length_c   1.000
_cell.angle_alpha   90.00
_cell.angle_beta   90.00
_cell.angle_gamma   90.00
#
_symmetry.space_group_name_H-M   'P 1'
#
loop_
_entity.id
_entity.type
_entity.pdbx_description
1 polymer ?
#
loop_
_entity_poly.entity_id
_entity_poly.type
_entity_poly.pdbx_seq_one_letter_code
_entity_poly.pdbx_strand_id
1 'polypeptide(L)'
;MITSHGYEKIYIGIGDYRADSKGYAYVHRLIAEKILGRSLRKGEEVHHIDGNRSNNAESNIVVLPSRKIHQFEHRTTSHLREPLEPNTLICCACGCGAKFLKYDNAGRPRYFINGHNIPTKERPFCACGCRQRVKHIKSKYKANHGSKAYRNEKVFCMCGCGIEFVRYDKHGRERKYIIGHARRLK
;
A
#
# COMPACT_ATOMS: atom_id res chain seq x y z
N MET A 1 44.82 -0.30 10.59
CA MET A 1 44.56 -0.92 9.26
C MET A 1 43.25 -0.36 8.71
N ILE A 2 43.22 0.20 7.51
CA ILE A 2 41.97 0.67 6.88
C ILE A 2 41.41 -0.45 5.99
N THR A 3 40.12 -0.71 6.11
CA THR A 3 39.39 -1.69 5.30
C THR A 3 39.03 -1.13 3.93
N SER A 4 38.71 -1.99 2.96
CA SER A 4 38.20 -1.57 1.64
C SER A 4 36.93 -0.72 1.69
N HIS A 5 36.21 -0.76 2.82
CA HIS A 5 35.00 0.01 3.05
C HIS A 5 35.26 1.34 3.78
N GLY A 6 36.52 1.71 4.01
CA GLY A 6 36.93 2.97 4.64
C GLY A 6 36.93 2.97 6.17
N TYR A 7 36.61 1.85 6.82
CA TYR A 7 36.66 1.74 8.28
C TYR A 7 38.06 1.42 8.77
N GLU A 8 38.43 2.03 9.89
CA GLU A 8 39.67 1.71 10.61
C GLU A 8 39.50 0.55 11.59
N LYS A 9 40.48 -0.35 11.59
CA LYS A 9 40.65 -1.45 12.54
C LYS A 9 41.99 -1.38 13.26
N ILE A 10 42.00 -1.74 14.53
CA ILE A 10 43.20 -1.91 15.36
C ILE A 10 43.28 -3.34 15.91
N TYR A 11 44.50 -3.82 16.10
CA TYR A 11 44.72 -5.13 16.73
C TYR A 11 44.57 -5.00 18.24
N ILE A 12 43.72 -5.85 18.84
CA ILE A 12 43.47 -5.86 20.28
C ILE A 12 43.73 -7.23 20.92
N GLY A 13 44.21 -8.20 20.14
CA GLY A 13 44.46 -9.58 20.58
C GLY A 13 43.37 -10.57 20.16
N ILE A 14 43.76 -11.83 20.02
CA ILE A 14 42.84 -12.93 19.71
C ILE A 14 42.12 -13.34 20.99
N GLY A 15 40.77 -13.44 20.93
CA GLY A 15 39.94 -13.88 22.06
C GLY A 15 39.15 -12.76 22.75
N ASP A 16 39.40 -11.48 22.44
CA ASP A 16 38.52 -10.39 22.86
C ASP A 16 37.17 -10.48 22.11
N TYR A 17 36.05 -10.30 22.80
CA TYR A 17 34.71 -10.38 22.21
C TYR A 17 34.45 -9.33 21.10
N ARG A 18 35.25 -8.26 21.06
CA ARG A 18 35.19 -7.17 20.07
C ARG A 18 36.06 -7.45 18.86
N ALA A 19 36.98 -8.41 18.98
CA ALA A 19 37.90 -8.78 17.93
C ALA A 19 37.24 -9.72 16.91
N ASP A 20 37.64 -9.59 15.65
CA ASP A 20 37.39 -10.61 14.63
C ASP A 20 38.33 -11.82 14.83
N SER A 21 38.20 -12.83 13.96
CA SER A 21 39.00 -14.07 14.03
C SER A 21 40.51 -13.85 13.92
N LYS A 22 40.95 -12.66 13.49
CA LYS A 22 42.37 -12.28 13.36
C LYS A 22 42.84 -11.39 14.51
N GLY A 23 41.99 -11.10 15.50
CA GLY A 23 42.32 -10.25 16.64
C GLY A 23 42.11 -8.75 16.41
N TYR A 24 41.41 -8.34 15.34
CA TYR A 24 41.19 -6.92 15.01
C TYR A 24 39.78 -6.46 15.38
N ALA A 25 39.68 -5.26 15.96
CA ALA A 25 38.40 -4.61 16.26
C ALA A 25 38.27 -3.28 15.49
N TYR A 26 37.03 -2.90 15.20
CA TYR A 26 36.71 -1.63 14.55
C TYR A 26 36.83 -0.46 15.54
N VAL A 27 37.61 0.56 15.18
CA VAL A 27 37.92 1.70 16.06
C VAL A 27 36.64 2.43 16.50
N HIS A 28 35.76 2.78 15.55
CA HIS A 28 34.50 3.45 15.86
C HIS A 28 33.60 2.67 16.85
N ARG A 29 33.67 1.33 16.85
CA ARG A 29 32.91 0.51 17.82
C ARG A 29 33.52 0.57 19.21
N LEU A 30 34.85 0.56 19.31
CA LEU A 30 35.55 0.71 20.59
C LEU A 30 35.26 2.09 21.20
N ILE A 31 35.26 3.14 20.36
CA ILE A 31 34.94 4.50 20.78
C ILE A 31 33.47 4.60 21.23
N ALA A 32 32.54 4.02 20.46
CA ALA A 32 31.13 3.97 20.85
C ALA A 32 30.91 3.31 22.23
N GLU A 33 31.56 2.17 22.50
CA GLU A 33 31.48 1.49 23.80
C GLU A 33 32.10 2.31 24.94
N LYS A 34 33.21 3.02 24.65
CA LYS A 34 33.84 3.94 25.59
C LYS A 34 32.90 5.09 25.96
N ILE A 35 32.25 5.71 24.97
CA ILE A 35 31.27 6.80 25.18
C ILE A 35 30.08 6.29 26.01
N LEU A 36 29.60 5.08 25.73
CA LEU A 36 28.46 4.49 26.44
C LEU A 36 28.81 3.96 27.85
N GLY A 37 30.08 3.70 28.15
CA GLY A 37 30.50 3.02 29.38
C GLY A 37 30.04 1.56 29.48
N ARG A 38 29.61 0.95 28.38
CA ARG A 38 29.12 -0.44 28.30
C ARG A 38 29.33 -1.01 26.91
N SER A 39 29.27 -2.34 26.78
CA SER A 39 29.26 -3.02 25.49
C SER A 39 28.03 -2.64 24.65
N LEU A 40 28.19 -2.67 23.32
CA LEU A 40 27.09 -2.50 22.39
C LEU A 40 26.10 -3.67 22.52
N ARG A 41 24.82 -3.35 22.63
CA ARG A 41 23.75 -4.35 22.68
C ARG A 41 23.52 -4.93 21.30
N LYS A 42 22.98 -6.15 21.26
CA LYS A 42 22.58 -6.80 20.00
C LYS A 42 21.57 -5.92 19.27
N GLY A 43 21.92 -5.50 18.05
CA GLY A 43 21.07 -4.67 17.19
C GLY A 43 21.43 -3.18 17.19
N GLU A 44 22.22 -2.70 18.14
CA GLU A 44 22.78 -1.34 18.11
C GLU A 44 23.82 -1.24 16.97
N GLU A 45 23.78 -0.12 16.23
CA GLU A 45 24.66 0.15 15.09
C GLU A 45 25.34 1.50 15.30
N VAL A 46 26.63 1.57 14.97
CA VAL A 46 27.42 2.79 15.11
C VAL A 46 27.37 3.57 13.80
N HIS A 47 27.00 4.85 13.89
CA HIS A 47 26.84 5.76 12.77
C HIS A 47 27.88 6.89 12.86
N HIS A 48 28.44 7.28 11.72
CA HIS A 48 29.29 8.45 11.59
C HIS A 48 28.44 9.61 11.10
N ILE A 49 28.30 10.67 11.90
CA ILE A 49 27.38 11.80 11.65
C ILE A 49 27.73 12.53 10.35
N ASP A 50 29.02 12.72 10.07
CA ASP A 50 29.51 13.36 8.85
C ASP A 50 29.56 12.42 7.62
N GLY A 51 29.23 11.14 7.80
CA GLY A 51 29.34 10.10 6.76
C GLY A 51 30.77 9.64 6.44
N ASN A 52 31.81 10.26 7.01
CA ASN A 52 33.21 9.87 6.84
C ASN A 52 33.60 8.77 7.84
N ARG A 53 33.72 7.54 7.33
CA ARG A 53 34.03 6.33 8.10
C ARG A 53 35.43 6.29 8.73
N SER A 54 36.29 7.25 8.38
CA SER A 54 37.63 7.41 8.96
C SER A 54 37.68 8.49 10.05
N ASN A 55 36.66 9.34 10.16
CA ASN A 55 36.58 10.35 11.22
C ASN A 55 36.03 9.73 12.51
N ASN A 56 36.95 9.23 13.34
CA ASN A 56 36.66 8.56 14.59
C ASN A 56 36.55 9.52 15.80
N ALA A 57 36.37 10.83 15.60
CA ALA A 57 36.17 11.77 16.71
C ALA A 57 34.94 11.36 17.55
N GLU A 58 35.03 11.43 18.88
CA GLU A 58 33.93 11.02 19.77
C GLU A 58 32.62 11.76 19.45
N SER A 59 32.71 13.04 19.06
CA SER A 59 31.57 13.86 18.63
C SER A 59 30.97 13.48 17.28
N ASN A 60 31.67 12.68 16.46
CA ASN A 60 31.19 12.22 15.16
C ASN A 60 30.55 10.83 15.22
N ILE A 61 30.60 10.17 16.39
CA ILE A 61 30.12 8.80 16.57
C ILE A 61 28.81 8.83 17.36
N VAL A 62 27.76 8.24 16.78
CA VAL A 62 26.47 8.04 17.46
C VAL A 62 26.02 6.59 17.37
N VAL A 63 25.44 6.08 18.45
CA VAL A 63 24.90 4.72 18.50
C VAL A 63 23.40 4.75 18.26
N LEU A 64 22.95 4.09 17.21
CA LEU A 64 21.55 3.98 16.84
C LEU A 64 20.96 2.66 17.35
N PRO A 65 19.71 2.64 17.83
CA PRO A 65 19.17 1.47 18.53
C PRO A 65 18.76 0.32 17.59
N SER A 66 18.75 0.54 16.28
CA SER A 66 18.53 -0.54 15.31
C SER A 66 19.14 -0.24 13.94
N ARG A 67 19.46 -1.31 13.22
CA ARG A 67 19.82 -1.27 11.80
C ARG A 67 18.80 -0.56 10.91
N LYS A 68 17.50 -0.64 11.24
CA LYS A 68 16.45 0.05 10.47
C LYS A 68 16.57 1.57 10.58
N ILE A 69 16.90 2.07 11.77
CA ILE A 69 17.13 3.51 11.99
C ILE A 69 18.42 3.93 11.32
N HIS A 70 19.49 3.16 11.45
CA HIS A 70 20.74 3.44 10.72
C HIS A 70 20.54 3.53 9.21
N GLN A 71 19.76 2.61 8.61
CA GLN A 71 19.44 2.68 7.18
C GLN A 71 18.59 3.88 6.81
N PHE A 72 17.73 4.35 7.72
CA PHE A 72 16.90 5.53 7.51
C PHE A 72 17.74 6.81 7.50
N GLU A 73 18.76 6.95 8.35
CA GLU A 73 19.67 8.10 8.36
C GLU A 73 20.41 8.27 7.02
N HIS A 74 20.76 7.16 6.35
CA HIS A 74 21.40 7.19 5.03
C HIS A 74 20.42 7.38 3.87
N ARG A 75 19.12 7.57 4.15
CA ARG A 75 18.10 7.58 3.11
C ARG A 75 17.96 8.96 2.48
N THR A 76 18.05 9.01 1.15
CA THR A 76 17.87 10.24 0.37
C THR A 76 16.40 10.58 0.11
N THR A 77 15.51 9.59 0.02
CA THR A 77 14.07 9.80 -0.24
C THR A 77 13.31 10.14 1.05
N SER A 78 12.64 11.29 1.14
CA SER A 78 11.91 11.72 2.35
C SER A 78 10.49 11.12 2.50
N HIS A 79 9.83 10.70 1.42
CA HIS A 79 8.38 10.39 1.45
C HIS A 79 7.98 9.00 1.98
N LEU A 80 8.93 8.10 2.24
CA LEU A 80 8.65 6.77 2.80
C LEU A 80 8.54 6.87 4.33
N ARG A 81 7.78 5.96 4.94
CA ARG A 81 7.53 5.83 6.38
C ARG A 81 8.79 5.94 7.23
N GLU A 82 8.66 6.62 8.37
CA GLU A 82 9.71 6.68 9.39
C GLU A 82 9.73 5.40 10.25
N PRO A 83 10.89 4.98 10.80
CA PRO A 83 11.02 3.70 11.52
C PRO A 83 10.05 3.54 12.69
N LEU A 84 9.74 4.63 13.39
CA LEU A 84 8.87 4.64 14.57
C LEU A 84 7.46 5.16 14.29
N GLU A 85 7.18 5.65 13.07
CA GLU A 85 5.85 6.12 12.73
C GLU A 85 4.88 4.94 12.70
N PRO A 86 3.73 4.97 13.41
CA PRO A 86 2.75 3.89 13.35
C PRO A 86 2.12 3.78 11.97
N ASN A 87 1.86 2.55 11.51
CA ASN A 87 1.09 2.33 10.28
C ASN A 87 -0.41 2.34 10.60
N THR A 88 -1.03 3.52 10.54
CA THR A 88 -2.45 3.67 10.89
C THR A 88 -3.37 3.31 9.72
N LEU A 89 -4.63 3.00 10.03
CA LEU A 89 -5.67 2.83 9.02
C LEU A 89 -6.16 4.20 8.55
N ILE A 90 -6.21 4.40 7.24
CA ILE A 90 -6.77 5.58 6.57
C ILE A 90 -7.92 5.18 5.67
N CYS A 91 -8.81 6.11 5.37
CA CYS A 91 -9.90 5.91 4.41
C CYS A 91 -9.39 6.04 2.97
N CYS A 92 -9.97 5.27 2.03
CA CYS A 92 -9.69 5.44 0.59
C CYS A 92 -10.02 6.85 0.14
N ALA A 93 -9.03 7.56 -0.41
CA ALA A 93 -9.19 8.90 -0.96
C ALA A 93 -10.17 8.95 -2.15
N CYS A 94 -10.51 7.79 -2.72
CA CYS A 94 -11.61 7.63 -3.68
C CYS A 94 -13.02 7.89 -3.09
N GLY A 95 -13.15 8.04 -1.77
CA GLY A 95 -14.43 8.28 -1.10
C GLY A 95 -15.32 7.03 -0.97
N CYS A 96 -14.77 5.82 -1.09
CA CYS A 96 -15.56 4.60 -0.99
C CYS A 96 -15.87 4.14 0.44
N GLY A 97 -15.25 4.77 1.44
CA GLY A 97 -15.38 4.41 2.86
C GLY A 97 -14.55 3.20 3.31
N ALA A 98 -13.85 2.50 2.41
CA ALA A 98 -12.94 1.42 2.80
C ALA A 98 -11.73 1.96 3.56
N LYS A 99 -11.30 1.23 4.59
CA LYS A 99 -10.12 1.55 5.40
C LYS A 99 -8.97 0.58 5.08
N PHE A 100 -7.75 1.09 5.03
CA PHE A 100 -6.53 0.31 4.75
C PHE A 100 -5.31 0.99 5.38
N LEU A 101 -4.20 0.26 5.52
CA LEU A 101 -2.98 0.79 6.14
C LEU A 101 -2.34 1.89 5.27
N LYS A 102 -1.97 3.02 5.90
CA LYS A 102 -1.35 4.19 5.25
C LYS A 102 -0.12 3.81 4.44
N TYR A 103 0.71 2.91 4.95
CA TYR A 103 1.95 2.48 4.31
C TYR A 103 1.87 1.04 3.82
N ASP A 104 2.54 0.75 2.71
CA ASP A 104 2.79 -0.61 2.23
C ASP A 104 3.98 -1.28 2.96
N ASN A 105 4.31 -2.51 2.55
CA ASN A 105 5.41 -3.28 3.14
C ASN A 105 6.79 -2.65 2.87
N ALA A 106 6.92 -1.82 1.85
CA ALA A 106 8.13 -1.06 1.54
C ALA A 106 8.14 0.33 2.21
N GLY A 107 7.13 0.66 3.02
CA GLY A 107 7.00 1.95 3.68
C GLY A 107 6.52 3.07 2.76
N ARG A 108 6.02 2.78 1.56
CA ARG A 108 5.53 3.83 0.66
C ARG A 108 4.12 4.25 1.06
N PRO A 109 3.81 5.56 1.06
CA PRO A 109 2.48 6.02 1.39
C PRO A 109 1.49 5.60 0.29
N ARG A 110 0.31 5.16 0.71
CA ARG A 110 -0.81 4.78 -0.14
C ARG A 110 -1.98 5.70 0.16
N TYR A 111 -2.75 6.05 -0.87
CA TYR A 111 -3.94 6.90 -0.73
C TYR A 111 -5.22 6.18 -1.17
N PHE A 112 -5.07 5.10 -1.94
CA PHE A 112 -6.16 4.33 -2.51
C PHE A 112 -5.93 2.85 -2.23
N ILE A 113 -7.01 2.09 -2.09
CA ILE A 113 -6.92 0.64 -2.18
C ILE A 113 -6.55 0.22 -3.61
N ASN A 114 -6.03 -0.99 -3.78
CA ASN A 114 -5.59 -1.46 -5.09
C ASN A 114 -6.69 -1.33 -6.14
N GLY A 115 -6.35 -0.66 -7.22
CA GLY A 115 -7.26 -0.36 -8.32
C GLY A 115 -8.17 0.86 -8.11
N HIS A 116 -8.13 1.58 -7.00
CA HIS A 116 -8.96 2.78 -6.81
C HIS A 116 -8.26 4.10 -7.16
N ASN A 117 -7.03 4.04 -7.68
CA ASN A 117 -6.30 5.21 -8.20
C ASN A 117 -6.85 5.58 -9.59
N ILE A 118 -7.92 6.37 -9.63
CA ILE A 118 -8.64 6.71 -10.85
C ILE A 118 -8.65 8.24 -10.99
N PRO A 119 -8.33 8.80 -12.16
CA PRO A 119 -8.18 10.25 -12.33
C PRO A 119 -9.50 11.03 -12.22
N THR A 120 -10.66 10.39 -12.42
CA THR A 120 -11.97 11.06 -12.38
C THR A 120 -12.62 10.96 -11.00
N LYS A 121 -13.03 12.09 -10.42
CA LYS A 121 -13.84 12.12 -9.18
C LYS A 121 -15.30 11.74 -9.41
N GLU A 122 -15.76 11.80 -10.66
CA GLU A 122 -17.13 11.48 -11.02
C GLU A 122 -17.37 9.97 -11.09
N ARG A 123 -18.30 9.50 -10.26
CA ARG A 123 -18.76 8.11 -10.30
C ARG A 123 -19.58 7.89 -11.58
N PRO A 124 -19.27 6.87 -12.41
CA PRO A 124 -20.04 6.59 -13.61
C PRO A 124 -21.46 6.17 -13.24
N PHE A 125 -22.37 6.32 -14.20
CA PHE A 125 -23.71 5.75 -14.07
C PHE A 125 -23.66 4.22 -14.14
N CYS A 126 -24.61 3.55 -13.49
CA CYS A 126 -24.78 2.12 -13.58
C CYS A 126 -24.96 1.72 -15.04
N ALA A 127 -24.09 0.84 -15.54
CA ALA A 127 -24.17 0.33 -16.91
C ALA A 127 -25.44 -0.51 -17.17
N CYS A 128 -26.25 -0.73 -16.15
CA CYS A 128 -27.57 -1.34 -16.26
C CYS A 128 -28.65 -0.42 -16.84
N GLY A 129 -28.37 0.88 -17.04
CA GLY A 129 -29.31 1.84 -17.62
C GLY A 129 -30.23 2.54 -16.62
N CYS A 130 -30.15 2.26 -15.30
CA CYS A 130 -31.03 2.87 -14.29
C CYS A 130 -30.74 4.36 -13.99
N ARG A 131 -29.75 4.97 -14.66
CA ARG A 131 -29.31 6.37 -14.46
C ARG A 131 -28.86 6.73 -13.04
N GLN A 132 -28.61 5.75 -12.16
CA GLN A 132 -28.04 5.96 -10.83
C GLN A 132 -26.52 5.83 -10.88
N ARG A 133 -25.77 6.60 -10.07
CA ARG A 133 -24.31 6.50 -9.98
C ARG A 133 -23.88 5.25 -9.17
N VAL A 134 -22.80 4.59 -9.59
CA VAL A 134 -22.26 3.40 -8.90
C VAL A 134 -21.56 3.76 -7.59
N LYS A 135 -21.45 2.81 -6.65
CA LYS A 135 -20.81 3.04 -5.34
C LYS A 135 -19.30 3.26 -5.45
N HIS A 136 -18.61 2.48 -6.28
CA HIS A 136 -17.17 2.60 -6.53
C HIS A 136 -16.94 2.94 -8.00
N ILE A 137 -15.97 3.81 -8.30
CA ILE A 137 -15.72 4.28 -9.67
C ILE A 137 -15.41 3.11 -10.64
N LYS A 138 -14.77 2.03 -10.15
CA LYS A 138 -14.54 0.79 -10.94
C LYS A 138 -15.74 -0.14 -11.06
N SER A 139 -16.79 0.05 -10.29
CA SER A 139 -17.97 -0.81 -10.37
C SER A 139 -18.72 -0.54 -11.68
N LYS A 140 -18.99 -1.59 -12.44
CA LYS A 140 -19.84 -1.50 -13.65
C LYS A 140 -21.32 -1.32 -13.32
N TYR A 141 -21.74 -1.82 -12.16
CA TYR A 141 -23.13 -1.81 -11.71
C TYR A 141 -23.23 -1.34 -10.25
N LYS A 142 -24.39 -0.83 -9.85
CA LYS A 142 -24.72 -0.61 -8.43
C LYS A 142 -24.79 -1.96 -7.69
N ALA A 143 -24.68 -1.96 -6.37
CA ALA A 143 -24.95 -3.16 -5.57
C ALA A 143 -26.30 -3.78 -5.97
N ASN A 144 -26.32 -5.11 -6.17
CA ASN A 144 -27.46 -5.89 -6.64
C ASN A 144 -27.94 -5.59 -8.07
N HIS A 145 -27.23 -4.75 -8.82
CA HIS A 145 -27.47 -4.54 -10.24
C HIS A 145 -26.47 -5.36 -11.05
N GLY A 146 -26.87 -5.80 -12.24
CA GLY A 146 -26.00 -6.48 -13.19
C GLY A 146 -26.22 -5.98 -14.61
N SER A 147 -25.68 -6.69 -15.60
CA SER A 147 -25.91 -6.43 -17.03
C SER A 147 -27.37 -6.45 -17.44
N LYS A 148 -28.25 -6.89 -16.54
CA LYS A 148 -29.63 -7.31 -16.74
C LYS A 148 -30.66 -6.39 -16.09
N ALA A 149 -30.28 -5.28 -15.44
CA ALA A 149 -31.24 -4.44 -14.72
C ALA A 149 -32.08 -3.48 -15.61
N TYR A 150 -31.82 -3.43 -16.93
CA TYR A 150 -32.67 -2.76 -17.92
C TYR A 150 -34.04 -3.46 -18.10
N ARG A 151 -34.24 -4.62 -17.47
CA ARG A 151 -35.48 -5.40 -17.43
C ARG A 151 -36.64 -4.76 -16.67
N ASN A 152 -36.67 -3.45 -16.45
CA ASN A 152 -37.84 -2.84 -15.80
C ASN A 152 -38.51 -1.79 -16.70
N GLU A 153 -38.06 -1.64 -17.95
CA GLU A 153 -38.82 -0.91 -18.96
C GLU A 153 -40.16 -1.63 -19.16
N LYS A 154 -41.24 -0.93 -18.84
CA LYS A 154 -42.59 -1.45 -18.98
C LYS A 154 -43.13 -1.07 -20.36
N VAL A 155 -43.69 -2.06 -21.05
CA VAL A 155 -44.29 -1.91 -22.38
C VAL A 155 -45.65 -2.61 -22.38
N PHE A 156 -46.52 -2.22 -23.30
CA PHE A 156 -47.82 -2.87 -23.48
C PHE A 156 -47.70 -4.10 -24.37
N CYS A 157 -48.52 -5.11 -24.09
CA CYS A 157 -48.57 -6.34 -24.89
C CYS A 157 -49.06 -6.06 -26.33
N MET A 158 -48.26 -6.45 -27.33
CA MET A 158 -48.55 -6.20 -28.75
C MET A 158 -49.74 -6.99 -29.32
N CYS A 159 -50.35 -7.88 -28.54
CA CYS A 159 -51.61 -8.52 -28.97
C CYS A 159 -52.83 -7.60 -28.82
N GLY A 160 -52.68 -6.42 -28.22
CA GLY A 160 -53.76 -5.46 -27.99
C GLY A 160 -54.56 -5.66 -26.70
N CYS A 161 -54.14 -6.54 -25.78
CA CYS A 161 -54.87 -6.77 -24.52
C CYS A 161 -54.75 -5.65 -23.48
N GLY A 162 -53.95 -4.61 -23.74
CA GLY A 162 -53.74 -3.48 -22.81
C GLY A 162 -52.91 -3.81 -21.57
N ILE A 163 -52.46 -5.05 -21.38
CA ILE A 163 -51.66 -5.46 -20.22
C ILE A 163 -50.23 -4.93 -20.34
N GLU A 164 -49.79 -4.22 -19.32
CA GLU A 164 -48.42 -3.73 -19.16
C GLU A 164 -47.52 -4.84 -18.58
N PHE A 165 -46.33 -5.02 -19.15
CA PHE A 165 -45.35 -5.98 -18.67
C PHE A 165 -43.93 -5.50 -18.88
N VAL A 166 -42.99 -6.15 -18.19
CA VAL A 166 -41.56 -5.92 -18.35
C VAL A 166 -41.08 -6.35 -19.74
N ARG A 167 -40.48 -5.42 -20.49
CA ARG A 167 -39.98 -5.61 -21.87
C ARG A 167 -38.99 -6.76 -22.04
N TYR A 168 -38.23 -7.14 -21.00
CA TYR A 168 -37.15 -8.13 -21.12
C TYR A 168 -37.25 -9.26 -20.08
N ASP A 169 -37.04 -10.52 -20.52
CA ASP A 169 -37.14 -11.69 -19.64
C ASP A 169 -35.98 -11.85 -18.64
N LYS A 170 -36.05 -12.87 -17.76
CA LYS A 170 -35.00 -13.21 -16.78
C LYS A 170 -33.65 -13.62 -17.40
N HIS A 171 -33.55 -13.77 -18.72
CA HIS A 171 -32.32 -14.01 -19.48
C HIS A 171 -31.87 -12.79 -20.29
N GLY A 172 -32.71 -11.77 -20.48
CA GLY A 172 -32.43 -10.54 -21.25
C GLY A 172 -32.98 -10.57 -22.68
N ARG A 173 -33.85 -11.52 -23.02
CA ARG A 173 -34.50 -11.56 -24.33
C ARG A 173 -35.68 -10.60 -24.34
N GLU A 174 -35.79 -9.81 -25.41
CA GLU A 174 -36.92 -8.92 -25.61
C GLU A 174 -38.21 -9.73 -25.80
N ARG A 175 -39.25 -9.31 -25.07
CA ARG A 175 -40.58 -9.89 -25.14
C ARG A 175 -41.51 -8.87 -25.75
N LYS A 176 -42.26 -9.29 -26.78
CA LYS A 176 -43.31 -8.48 -27.42
C LYS A 176 -44.71 -8.75 -26.84
N TYR A 177 -44.84 -9.85 -26.10
CA TYR A 177 -46.11 -10.35 -25.58
C TYR A 177 -45.94 -10.87 -24.14
N ILE A 178 -47.04 -10.87 -23.38
CA ILE A 178 -47.11 -11.57 -22.10
C ILE A 178 -47.04 -13.10 -22.29
N ILE A 179 -46.75 -13.86 -21.22
CA ILE A 179 -46.62 -15.32 -21.32
C ILE A 179 -47.99 -15.89 -21.76
N GLY A 180 -48.00 -16.76 -22.77
CA GLY A 180 -49.22 -17.33 -23.35
C GLY A 180 -49.87 -16.50 -24.46
N HIS A 181 -49.37 -15.30 -24.74
CA HIS A 181 -49.81 -14.48 -25.86
C HIS A 181 -48.80 -14.63 -27.01
N ALA A 182 -49.24 -15.15 -28.16
CA ALA A 182 -48.42 -15.26 -29.37
C ALA A 182 -49.11 -14.59 -30.56
N ARG A 183 -48.35 -14.30 -31.61
CA ARG A 183 -48.87 -13.75 -32.87
C ARG A 183 -49.86 -14.76 -33.45
N ARG A 184 -51.17 -14.47 -33.42
CA ARG A 184 -52.12 -15.15 -34.31
C ARG A 184 -51.79 -14.67 -35.72
N LEU A 185 -51.02 -15.46 -36.46
CA LEU A 185 -50.91 -15.29 -37.91
C LEU A 185 -52.32 -15.55 -38.45
N LYS A 186 -52.91 -14.51 -39.07
CA LYS A 186 -53.98 -14.74 -40.05
C LYS A 186 -53.35 -15.27 -41.32
#